data_AF-A0A661CCX3-F1
#
_entry.id   AF-A0A661CCX3-F1
#
_cell.length_a   1.000
_cell.length_b   1.000
_cell.length_c   1.000
_cell.angle_alpha   90.00
_cell.angle_beta   90.00
_cell.angle_gamma   90.00
#
_symmetry.space_group_name_H-M   'P 1'
#
loop_
_entity.id
_entity.type
_entity.pdbx_description
1 polymer ?
#
loop_
_entity_poly.entity_id
_entity_poly.type
_entity_poly.pdbx_seq_one_letter_code
_entity_poly.pdbx_strand_id
1 'polypeptide(L)' 'MSEISEEKLQELKSFFDDCDVDSNGRIDWEEFSCMLDKLLGEKTLEEKTLAFDLVDTNHDGKITFDEFCEWWGKQ' A
#
# COMPACT_ATOMS: atom_id res chain seq x y z
N MET A 1 -9.76 -11.68 -15.55
CA MET A 1 -9.13 -11.43 -14.25
C MET A 1 -7.66 -11.30 -14.54
N SER A 2 -7.11 -10.11 -14.31
CA SER A 2 -5.76 -9.72 -14.70
C SER A 2 -4.73 -10.69 -14.12
N GLU A 3 -3.92 -11.26 -15.00
CA GLU A 3 -2.85 -12.20 -14.70
C GLU A 3 -1.70 -11.41 -14.06
N ILE A 4 -1.80 -11.15 -12.75
CA ILE A 4 -0.64 -10.71 -11.97
C ILE A 4 0.29 -11.91 -11.94
N SER A 5 1.37 -11.85 -12.72
CA SER A 5 2.39 -12.89 -12.76
C SER A 5 2.93 -13.17 -11.35
N GLU A 6 3.26 -14.43 -11.05
CA GLU A 6 3.75 -14.86 -9.73
C GLU A 6 4.95 -14.03 -9.24
N GLU A 7 5.80 -13.59 -10.16
CA GLU A 7 6.93 -12.67 -9.91
C GLU A 7 6.48 -11.30 -9.35
N LYS A 8 5.47 -10.66 -9.96
CA LYS A 8 4.92 -9.39 -9.45
C LYS A 8 4.26 -9.60 -8.10
N LEU A 9 3.52 -10.70 -7.95
CA LEU A 9 2.88 -11.06 -6.70
C LEU A 9 3.90 -11.22 -5.57
N GLN A 10 5.08 -11.76 -5.88
CA GLN A 10 6.16 -11.95 -4.91
C GLN A 10 6.88 -10.64 -4.55
N GLU A 11 7.13 -9.75 -5.52
CA GLU A 11 7.65 -8.41 -5.25
C GLU A 11 6.66 -7.58 -4.43
N LEU A 12 5.39 -7.58 -4.83
CA LEU A 12 4.30 -6.93 -4.11
C LEU A 12 4.19 -7.45 -2.69
N LYS A 13 4.22 -8.77 -2.52
CA LYS A 13 4.15 -9.39 -1.20
C LYS A 13 5.36 -9.04 -0.36
N SER A 14 6.58 -9.05 -0.90
CA SER A 14 7.77 -8.68 -0.12
C SER A 14 7.75 -7.21 0.28
N PHE A 15 7.29 -6.32 -0.61
CA PHE A 15 7.19 -4.90 -0.31
C PHE A 15 6.08 -4.63 0.70
N PHE A 16 4.94 -5.29 0.53
CA PHE A 16 3.82 -5.23 1.45
C PHE A 16 4.21 -5.71 2.84
N ASP A 17 4.92 -6.84 2.96
CA ASP A 17 5.41 -7.40 4.23
C ASP A 17 6.44 -6.47 4.91
N ASP A 18 7.23 -5.72 4.14
CA ASP A 18 8.15 -4.70 4.69
C ASP A 18 7.41 -3.47 5.26
N CYS A 19 6.21 -3.21 4.75
CA CYS A 19 5.36 -2.08 5.16
C CYS A 19 4.35 -2.45 6.25
N ASP A 20 3.84 -3.68 6.23
CA ASP A 20 2.93 -4.30 7.19
C ASP A 20 3.72 -4.70 8.45
N VAL A 21 3.92 -3.71 9.33
CA VAL A 21 4.75 -3.83 10.53
C VAL A 21 4.09 -4.76 11.55
N ASP A 22 2.76 -4.73 11.61
CA ASP A 22 2.00 -5.60 12.51
C ASP A 22 1.70 -7.00 11.92
N SER A 23 2.04 -7.21 10.64
CA SER A 23 1.83 -8.44 9.89
C SER A 23 0.37 -8.90 9.91
N ASN A 24 -0.58 -7.96 9.90
CA ASN A 24 -2.00 -8.24 9.92
C ASN A 24 -2.56 -8.56 8.52
N GLY A 25 -1.74 -8.41 7.47
CA GLY A 25 -2.13 -8.61 6.07
C GLY A 25 -2.82 -7.40 5.44
N ARG A 26 -2.72 -6.23 6.05
CA ARG A 26 -3.33 -4.94 5.67
C ARG A 26 -2.40 -3.82 6.13
N ILE A 27 -2.33 -2.73 5.37
CA ILE A 27 -1.60 -1.54 5.75
C ILE A 27 -2.61 -0.52 6.24
N ASP A 28 -2.60 -0.19 7.51
CA ASP A 28 -3.43 0.90 8.03
C ASP A 28 -2.77 2.28 7.86
N TRP A 29 -3.54 3.33 8.14
CA TRP A 29 -3.12 4.71 7.96
C TRP A 29 -1.76 5.04 8.62
N GLU A 30 -1.51 4.50 9.81
CA GLU A 30 -0.26 4.77 10.54
C GLU A 30 0.94 4.11 9.84
N GLU A 31 0.78 2.86 9.42
CA GLU A 31 1.78 2.11 8.67
C GLU A 31 2.03 2.73 7.29
N PHE A 32 0.98 3.13 6.57
CA PHE A 32 1.09 3.78 5.28
C PHE A 32 1.78 5.13 5.38
N SER A 33 1.45 5.94 6.40
CA SER A 33 2.13 7.22 6.65
C SER A 33 3.62 7.01 6.93
N CYS A 34 3.97 6.01 7.74
CA CYS A 34 5.35 5.66 8.06
C CYS A 34 6.11 5.16 6.82
N MET A 35 5.47 4.30 6.03
CA MET A 35 5.99 3.81 4.75
C MET A 35 6.24 4.97 3.78
N LEU A 36 5.26 5.86 3.58
CA LEU A 36 5.40 7.03 2.71
C LEU A 36 6.55 7.93 3.12
N ASP A 37 6.72 8.16 4.42
CA ASP A 37 7.85 8.92 4.95
C ASP A 37 9.20 8.25 4.65
N LYS A 38 9.25 6.91 4.70
CA LYS A 38 10.46 6.14 4.36
C LYS A 38 10.76 6.13 2.87
N LEU A 39 9.75 6.00 2.01
CA LEU A 39 9.91 5.87 0.56
C LEU A 39 10.08 7.21 -0.15
N LEU A 40 9.23 8.19 0.17
CA LEU A 40 9.15 9.49 -0.51
C LEU A 40 9.70 10.65 0.34
N GLY A 41 10.21 10.36 1.55
CA GLY A 41 10.64 11.35 2.54
C GLY A 41 9.47 11.94 3.32
N GLU A 42 9.75 12.85 4.26
CA GLU A 42 8.71 13.52 5.06
C GLU A 42 7.69 14.22 4.13
N LYS A 43 6.49 13.62 4.05
CA LYS A 43 5.39 14.15 3.24
C LYS A 43 4.39 14.90 4.10
N THR A 44 3.74 15.88 3.51
CA THR A 44 2.67 16.60 4.19
C THR A 44 1.47 15.67 4.44
N LEU A 45 0.70 15.95 5.48
CA LEU A 45 -0.49 15.17 5.82
C LEU A 45 -1.47 15.09 4.63
N GLU A 46 -1.59 16.15 3.83
CA GLU A 46 -2.41 16.18 2.62
C GLU A 46 -1.91 15.22 1.55
N GLU A 47 -0.60 15.21 1.25
CA GLU A 47 -0.02 14.26 0.28
C GLU A 47 -0.23 12.81 0.71
N LYS A 48 -0.06 12.53 2.00
CA LYS A 48 -0.32 11.20 2.57
C LYS A 48 -1.78 10.81 2.45
N THR A 49 -2.68 11.76 2.73
CA THR A 49 -4.13 11.54 2.65
C THR A 49 -4.54 11.24 1.22
N LEU A 50 -4.05 12.03 0.26
CA LEU A 50 -4.33 11.81 -1.16
C LEU A 50 -3.78 10.48 -1.65
N ALA A 51 -2.55 10.13 -1.27
CA ALA A 51 -1.96 8.85 -1.66
C ALA A 51 -2.72 7.67 -1.04
N PHE A 52 -3.16 7.80 0.21
CA PHE A 52 -3.94 6.77 0.88
C PHE A 52 -5.31 6.61 0.23
N ASP A 53 -6.02 7.71 -0.02
CA ASP A 53 -7.36 7.71 -0.64
C ASP A 53 -7.31 7.21 -2.10
N LEU A 54 -6.17 7.37 -2.78
CA LEU A 54 -5.95 6.80 -4.11
C LEU A 54 -5.78 5.28 -4.11
N VAL A 55 -5.33 4.70 -2.99
CA VAL A 55 -5.10 3.25 -2.86
C VAL A 55 -6.31 2.59 -2.20
N ASP A 56 -6.81 3.19 -1.12
CA ASP A 56 -7.99 2.81 -0.36
C ASP A 56 -9.26 3.12 -1.17
N THR A 57 -9.55 2.23 -2.11
CA THR A 57 -10.68 2.38 -3.04
C THR A 57 -12.00 2.03 -2.35
N ASN A 58 -11.94 1.23 -1.29
CA ASN A 58 -13.10 0.82 -0.51
C ASN A 58 -13.43 1.82 0.64
N HIS A 59 -12.52 2.74 0.94
CA HIS A 59 -12.58 3.73 2.02
C HIS A 59 -12.85 3.11 3.40
N ASP A 60 -12.31 1.93 3.68
CA ASP A 60 -12.40 1.26 4.99
C ASP A 60 -11.32 1.74 5.97
N GLY A 61 -10.40 2.61 5.50
CA GLY A 61 -9.30 3.12 6.30
C GLY A 61 -8.13 2.15 6.39
N LYS A 62 -8.07 1.12 5.55
CA LYS A 62 -7.01 0.11 5.49
C LYS A 62 -6.77 -0.36 4.05
N ILE A 63 -5.51 -0.37 3.65
CA ILE A 63 -5.11 -0.88 2.35
C ILE A 63 -4.91 -2.39 2.46
N THR A 64 -5.80 -3.15 1.84
CA THR A 64 -5.64 -4.61 1.76
C THR A 64 -4.60 -4.97 0.70
N PHE A 65 -4.03 -6.19 0.80
CA PHE A 65 -3.09 -6.70 -0.20
C PHE A 65 -3.65 -6.65 -1.64
N ASP A 66 -4.96 -6.85 -1.80
CA ASP A 66 -5.63 -6.81 -3.11
C ASP A 66 -5.63 -5.39 -3.70
N GLU A 67 -5.98 -4.39 -2.88
CA GLU A 67 -5.97 -2.97 -3.26
C GLU A 67 -4.56 -2.47 -3.55
N PHE A 68 -3.60 -2.88 -2.72
CA PHE A 68 -2.19 -2.59 -2.95
C PHE A 68 -1.70 -3.17 -4.28
N CYS A 69 -2.06 -4.42 -4.58
CA CYS A 69 -1.73 -5.09 -5.84
C CYS A 69 -2.37 -4.37 -7.04
N GLU A 70 -3.64 -3.96 -6.94
CA GLU A 70 -4.31 -3.20 -7.99
C GLU A 70 -3.66 -1.83 -8.22
N TRP A 71 -3.31 -1.12 -7.14
CA TRP A 71 -2.69 0.19 -7.21
C TRP A 71 -1.30 0.11 -7.82
N TRP A 72 -0.43 -0.76 -7.31
CA TRP A 72 0.94 -0.96 -7.81
C TRP A 72 0.96 -1.57 -9.21
N GLY A 73 -0.03 -2.39 -9.55
CA GLY A 73 -0.22 -2.93 -10.90
C GLY A 73 -0.64 -1.88 -11.93
N LYS A 74 -1.17 -0.73 -11.49
CA LYS A 74 -1.60 0.41 -12.33
C LYS A 74 -0.54 1.53 -12.45
N GLN A 75 0.57 1.45 -11.71
CA GLN A 75 1.68 2.43 -11.78
C GLN A 75 2.45 2.32 -13.10
#